data_AF-A0A0S6UUW9-F1
#
_entry.id   AF-A0A0S6UUW9-F1
#
_cell.length_a   1.000
_cell.length_b   1.000
_cell.length_c   1.000
_cell.angle_alpha   90.00
_cell.angle_beta   90.00
_cell.angle_gamma   90.00
#
_symmetry.space_group_name_H-M   'P 1'
#
loop_
_entity.id
_entity.type
_entity.pdbx_description
1 polymer ?
#
loop_
_entity_poly.entity_id
_entity_poly.type
_entity_poly.pdbx_seq_one_letter_code
_entity_poly.pdbx_strand_id
1 'polypeptide(L)' 'MKPFIFIGAVALLAAVPCHAQTLVDPSKVAPEYREAAEKRRAEQLRQRECARQADLEKVLPRDRTAFLNRCLETMAAKQ' A
#
# COMPACT_ATOMS: atom_id res chain seq x y z
N MET A 1 -1.19 -0.17 -40.01
CA MET A 1 -0.37 -1.06 -39.17
C MET A 1 0.71 -0.31 -38.39
N LYS A 2 1.68 0.36 -39.04
CA LYS A 2 2.74 1.15 -38.36
C LYS A 2 2.23 2.21 -37.35
N PRO A 3 1.22 3.06 -37.65
CA PRO A 3 0.84 4.14 -36.74
C PRO A 3 0.22 3.62 -35.43
N PHE A 4 -0.49 2.48 -35.47
CA PHE A 4 -1.08 1.87 -34.28
C PHE A 4 -0.02 1.38 -33.29
N ILE A 5 1.15 0.94 -33.77
CA ILE A 5 2.27 0.53 -32.92
C ILE A 5 2.86 1.75 -32.21
N PHE A 6 3.04 2.86 -32.93
CA PHE A 6 3.53 4.11 -32.34
C PHE A 6 2.57 4.67 -31.29
N ILE A 7 1.27 4.66 -31.58
CA ILE A 7 0.24 5.14 -30.64
C ILE A 7 0.22 4.27 -29.37
N GLY A 8 0.31 2.95 -29.51
CA GLY A 8 0.35 2.03 -28.36
C GLY A 8 1.59 2.22 -27.47
N ALA A 9 2.76 2.43 -28.06
CA ALA A 9 4.00 2.66 -27.31
C ALA A 9 3.98 3.97 -26.50
N VAL A 10 3.42 5.04 -27.08
CA VAL A 10 3.27 6.33 -26.38
C VAL A 10 2.28 6.24 -25.23
N ALA A 11 1.16 5.52 -25.41
CA ALA A 11 0.18 5.31 -24.34
C ALA A 11 0.76 4.54 -23.15
N LEU A 12 1.63 3.56 -23.40
CA LEU A 12 2.28 2.78 -22.34
C LEU A 12 3.27 3.63 -21.52
N LEU A 13 3.98 4.57 -22.15
CA LEU A 13 4.89 5.51 -21.47
C LEU A 13 4.15 6.57 -20.63
N ALA A 14 2.90 6.88 -20.99
CA ALA A 14 2.07 7.83 -20.25
C ALA A 14 1.37 7.22 -19.03
N ALA A 15 1.49 5.90 -18.81
CA ALA A 15 0.94 5.25 -17.63
C ALA A 15 1.70 5.71 -16.38
N VAL A 16 1.06 6.57 -15.57
CA VAL A 16 1.61 7.01 -14.29
C VAL A 16 1.69 5.79 -13.35
N PRO A 17 2.84 5.53 -12.71
CA PRO A 17 2.94 4.45 -11.75
C PRO A 17 1.99 4.74 -10.57
N CYS A 18 0.96 3.92 -10.43
CA CYS A 18 0.13 3.92 -9.23
C CYS A 18 0.95 3.21 -8.13
N HIS A 19 1.84 3.96 -7.49
CA HIS A 19 2.70 3.41 -6.45
C HIS A 19 1.84 2.97 -5.26
N ALA A 20 1.90 1.67 -4.94
CA ALA A 20 1.55 1.20 -3.60
C ALA A 20 2.37 2.02 -2.59
N GLN A 21 1.73 2.53 -1.54
CA GLN A 21 2.37 3.40 -0.54
C GLN A 21 3.70 2.79 -0.07
N THR A 22 4.79 3.47 -0.42
CA THR A 22 6.14 3.11 0.03
C THR A 22 6.21 3.28 1.54
N LEU A 23 6.88 2.35 2.22
CA LEU A 23 7.07 2.45 3.66
C LEU A 23 7.75 3.78 3.99
N VAL A 24 7.14 4.60 4.84
CA VAL A 24 7.71 5.91 5.21
C VAL A 24 9.07 5.68 5.87
N ASP A 25 10.10 6.31 5.30
CA ASP A 25 11.44 6.38 5.90
C ASP A 25 11.54 7.68 6.71
N PRO A 26 11.62 7.61 8.05
CA PRO A 26 11.69 8.80 8.91
C PRO A 26 12.94 9.66 8.64
N SER A 27 14.02 9.06 8.12
CA SER A 27 15.26 9.78 7.84
C SER A 27 15.17 10.71 6.63
N LYS A 28 14.23 10.43 5.72
CA LYS A 28 13.92 11.24 4.52
C LYS A 28 12.96 12.39 4.81
N VAL A 29 12.33 12.39 5.99
CA VAL A 29 11.43 13.44 6.44
C VAL A 29 12.23 14.48 7.23
N ALA A 30 11.87 15.76 7.08
CA ALA A 30 12.49 16.83 7.84
C ALA A 30 12.44 16.53 9.36
N PRO A 31 13.49 16.90 10.12
CA PRO A 31 13.65 16.50 11.52
C PRO A 31 12.43 16.85 12.39
N GLU A 32 11.74 17.93 12.05
CA GLU A 32 10.54 18.45 12.71
C GLU A 32 9.33 17.52 12.62
N TYR A 33 9.27 16.65 11.60
CA TYR A 33 8.14 15.72 11.37
C TYR A 33 8.51 14.25 11.56
N ARG A 34 9.69 13.95 12.13
CA ARG A 34 10.16 12.56 12.32
C ARG A 34 9.23 11.73 13.19
N GLU A 35 8.72 12.30 14.28
CA GLU A 35 7.76 11.62 15.14
C GLU A 35 6.46 11.25 14.40
N ALA A 36 5.99 12.14 13.53
CA ALA A 36 4.83 11.86 12.69
C ALA A 36 5.14 10.78 11.64
N ALA A 37 6.34 10.81 11.05
CA ALA A 37 6.79 9.82 10.09
C ALA A 37 6.90 8.41 10.71
N GLU A 38 7.39 8.32 11.94
CA GLU A 38 7.47 7.06 12.70
C GLU A 38 6.08 6.49 13.01
N LYS A 39 5.13 7.34 13.42
CA LYS A 39 3.73 6.93 13.63
C LYS A 39 3.10 6.39 12.34
N ARG A 40 3.28 7.08 11.21
CA ARG A 40 2.80 6.60 9.90
C ARG A 40 3.45 5.30 9.48
N ARG A 41 4.76 5.14 9.72
CA ARG A 41 5.47 3.90 9.43
C ARG A 41 4.90 2.73 10.23
N ALA A 42 4.61 2.93 11.51
CA ALA A 42 3.99 1.92 12.36
C ALA A 42 2.59 1.53 11.85
N GLU A 43 1.78 2.50 11.43
CA GLU A 43 0.47 2.24 10.82
C GLU A 43 0.58 1.46 9.50
N GLN A 44 1.49 1.85 8.60
CA GLN A 44 1.72 1.17 7.33
C GLN A 44 2.21 -0.28 7.51
N LEU A 45 3.05 -0.54 8.51
CA LEU A 45 3.49 -1.89 8.85
C LEU A 45 2.32 -2.77 9.29
N ARG A 46 1.40 -2.25 10.11
CA ARG A 46 0.19 -2.99 10.53
C ARG A 46 -0.72 -3.31 9.35
N GLN A 47 -0.97 -2.34 8.47
CA GLN A 47 -1.79 -2.56 7.28
C GLN A 47 -1.15 -3.58 6.33
N ARG A 48 0.17 -3.52 6.13
CA ARG A 48 0.90 -4.50 5.32
C ARG A 48 0.83 -5.89 5.91
N GLU A 49 0.93 -6.02 7.23
CA GLU A 49 0.82 -7.31 7.91
C GLU A 49 -0.58 -7.91 7.75
N CYS A 50 -1.64 -7.12 7.94
CA CYS A 50 -3.01 -7.58 7.68
C CYS A 50 -3.24 -7.93 6.20
N ALA A 51 -2.67 -7.16 5.26
CA ALA A 51 -2.75 -7.48 3.83
C ALA A 51 -2.04 -8.80 3.51
N ARG A 52 -0.86 -9.03 4.09
CA ARG A 52 -0.11 -10.27 3.96
C ARG A 52 -0.89 -11.46 4.50
N GLN A 53 -1.56 -11.31 5.64
CA GLN A 53 -2.43 -12.34 6.22
C GLN A 53 -3.61 -12.66 5.29
N ALA A 54 -4.27 -11.63 4.73
CA ALA A 54 -5.36 -11.82 3.78
C ALA A 54 -4.93 -12.59 2.52
N ASP A 55 -3.72 -12.31 2.03
CA ASP A 55 -3.14 -13.00 0.87
C ASP A 55 -2.79 -14.47 1.19
N LEU A 56 -2.27 -14.74 2.39
CA LEU A 56 -1.99 -16.11 2.85
C LEU A 56 -3.25 -16.94 3.01
N GLU A 57 -4.32 -16.34 3.54
CA GLU A 57 -5.63 -16.98 3.70
C GLU A 57 -6.43 -17.05 2.38
N LYS A 58 -5.89 -16.49 1.29
CA LYS A 58 -6.53 -16.42 -0.02
C LYS A 58 -7.95 -15.85 0.05
N VAL A 59 -8.12 -14.81 0.89
CA VAL A 59 -9.41 -14.15 1.08
C VAL A 59 -9.91 -13.63 -0.26
N LEU A 60 -11.14 -13.98 -0.61
CA LEU A 60 -11.74 -13.55 -1.87
C LEU A 60 -11.82 -12.01 -1.91
N PRO A 61 -11.68 -11.37 -3.09
CA PRO A 61 -11.75 -9.91 -3.22
C PRO A 61 -12.99 -9.28 -2.58
N ARG A 62 -14.12 -10.00 -2.59
CA ARG A 62 -15.38 -9.61 -1.95
C ARG A 62 -15.25 -9.46 -0.43
N ASP A 63 -14.53 -10.37 0.22
CA ASP A 63 -14.45 -10.46 1.68
C ASP A 63 -13.19 -9.76 2.23
N ARG A 64 -12.26 -9.39 1.35
CA ARG A 64 -10.96 -8.81 1.70
C ARG A 64 -11.08 -7.57 2.58
N THR A 65 -11.99 -6.64 2.26
CA THR A 65 -12.17 -5.43 3.07
C THR A 65 -12.67 -5.75 4.48
N ALA A 66 -13.63 -6.68 4.62
CA ALA A 66 -14.13 -7.10 5.91
C ALA A 66 -13.05 -7.78 6.75
N PHE A 67 -12.24 -8.64 6.12
CA PHE A 67 -11.08 -9.27 6.75
C PHE A 67 -10.05 -8.25 7.25
N LEU A 68 -9.68 -7.29 6.39
CA LEU A 68 -8.70 -6.25 6.74
C LEU A 68 -9.16 -5.40 7.93
N ASN A 69 -10.43 -4.98 7.95
CA ASN A 69 -10.98 -4.20 9.06
C ASN A 69 -10.90 -4.99 10.37
N ARG A 70 -11.34 -6.25 10.36
CA ARG A 70 -11.25 -7.13 11.53
C ARG A 70 -9.81 -7.32 11.98
N CYS A 71 -8.89 -7.59 11.06
CA CYS A 71 -7.48 -7.76 11.38
C CYS A 71 -6.92 -6.50 12.06
N LEU A 72 -7.17 -5.31 11.49
CA LEU A 72 -6.71 -4.04 12.05
C LEU A 72 -7.31 -3.78 13.44
N GLU A 73 -8.59 -4.05 13.65
CA GLU A 73 -9.23 -3.97 14.97
C GLU A 73 -8.58 -4.92 15.98
N THR A 74 -8.32 -6.18 15.60
CA THR A 74 -7.65 -7.14 16.49
C THR A 74 -6.22 -6.74 16.83
N MET A 75 -5.49 -6.13 15.89
CA MET A 75 -4.14 -5.62 16.13
C MET A 75 -4.17 -4.37 17.02
N ALA A 76 -5.19 -3.52 16.89
CA ALA A 76 -5.37 -2.36 17.77
C ALA A 76 -5.72 -2.79 19.20
N ALA A 77 -6.54 -3.83 19.36
CA ALA A 77 -6.91 -4.36 20.68
C ALA A 77 -5.79 -5.12 21.40
N LYS A 78 -4.71 -5.48 20.69
CA LYS A 78 -3.52 -6.14 21.25
C LYS A 78 -2.45 -5.16 21.76
N GLN A 79 -2.64 -3.86 21.56
CA GLN A 79 -1.75 -2.80 22.07
C GLN A 79 -2.27 -2.22 23.37
#